data_AF-A0A835DGW3-F1
#
_entry.id   AF-A0A835DGW3-F1
#
_cell.length_a   1.000
_cell.length_b   1.000
_cell.length_c   1.000
_cell.angle_alpha   90.00
_cell.angle_beta   90.00
_cell.angle_gamma   90.00
#
_symmetry.space_group_name_H-M   'P 1'
#
loop_
_entity.id
_entity.type
_entity.pdbx_description
1 polymer ?
#
loop_
_entity_poly.entity_id
_entity_poly.type
_entity_poly.pdbx_seq_one_letter_code
_entity_poly.pdbx_strand_id
1 'polypeptide(L)'
;MLKRESGSGTLTSIDGDKSSGIKSISTPSTPQAETTNFPTEPRIFNSLLAESTSSADLLLEARQDREVPEDNFLGQETPLTSINTIDQIDLLREQQKVLSGEVALNSSALKRLSEEASNHPRKEQIHVEMRKLNDEIKVKNQQIASLEKQIAASILASQNKMDTLELSQSFAELAGQLNEKSFELEVKAADNRIIQEQLNQKICECEGLQEAVASLKQQLSGALESRNSSPRVAHSQHYTEGKSFQGELCIYKENRVLRDADEELLLQAQATEIEDLKQKLMELTEAKGQLEVRNQKLAEESSYAKGLASAAAVELKALSEEVTKLMNHNERLSTELAALKNSPTQRRTSASSRNGRRDGHIKRHDQGGSPTDMKRELAISREREMSYEAALMEKDQRESELQKKVEESKQREAYLENELANMWVLVAKLKKSHGADKDDSDHSKRETQRMDGLEIWNDATLRKDFH
;
A
#
# COMPACT_ATOMS: atom_id res chain seq x y z
N MET A 1 -16.82 75.01 28.45
CA MET A 1 -15.73 74.60 29.35
C MET A 1 -14.76 73.74 28.55
N LEU A 2 -13.50 74.19 28.49
CA LEU A 2 -12.33 73.59 27.82
C LEU A 2 -11.85 72.36 28.62
N LYS A 3 -11.63 71.18 27.99
CA LYS A 3 -10.37 70.64 27.38
C LYS A 3 -9.56 69.77 28.36
N ARG A 4 -9.17 68.55 27.88
CA ARG A 4 -7.90 67.78 28.07
C ARG A 4 -7.30 67.66 29.49
N GLU A 5 -6.61 66.59 29.89
CA GLU A 5 -5.43 65.99 29.25
C GLU A 5 -4.97 64.73 30.03
N SER A 6 -4.05 63.98 29.41
CA SER A 6 -3.34 62.79 29.87
C SER A 6 -2.24 63.06 30.92
N GLY A 7 -1.72 61.98 31.53
CA GLY A 7 -0.48 61.90 32.35
C GLY A 7 -0.69 60.90 33.48
N SER A 8 0.19 59.98 33.90
CA SER A 8 1.66 59.87 33.92
C SER A 8 1.95 58.35 34.13
N GLY A 9 3.06 57.73 33.70
CA GLY A 9 4.41 57.98 34.19
C GLY A 9 4.81 56.95 35.27
N THR A 10 5.50 55.89 34.82
CA THR A 10 6.61 55.11 35.41
C THR A 10 6.84 55.10 36.95
N LEU A 11 7.11 53.92 37.55
CA LEU A 11 8.35 53.57 38.29
C LEU A 11 8.25 52.27 39.15
N THR A 12 9.30 51.43 39.00
CA THR A 12 10.09 50.68 40.01
C THR A 12 9.54 49.49 40.82
N SER A 13 10.19 48.35 40.57
CA SER A 13 10.92 47.47 41.51
C SER A 13 10.25 46.72 42.67
N ILE A 14 10.47 45.40 42.62
CA ILE A 14 11.15 44.56 43.65
C ILE A 14 10.31 43.92 44.78
N ASP A 15 10.56 42.61 44.88
CA ASP A 15 10.43 41.65 46.00
C ASP A 15 9.06 41.11 46.45
N GLY A 16 8.92 39.80 46.27
CA GLY A 16 9.24 38.90 47.38
C GLY A 16 8.08 38.30 48.18
N ASP A 17 7.68 37.10 47.76
CA ASP A 17 7.57 35.91 48.61
C ASP A 17 6.39 35.80 49.62
N LYS A 18 5.43 34.89 49.36
CA LYS A 18 5.25 33.61 50.10
C LYS A 18 3.88 32.92 49.85
N SER A 19 4.00 31.71 49.28
CA SER A 19 3.33 30.44 49.65
C SER A 19 1.79 30.28 49.61
N SER A 20 1.30 29.42 48.70
CA SER A 20 0.96 27.99 48.96
C SER A 20 -0.13 27.49 47.99
N GLY A 21 0.01 26.26 47.45
CA GLY A 21 -1.10 25.61 46.74
C GLY A 21 -0.82 24.56 45.64
N ILE A 22 0.09 23.60 45.87
CA ILE A 22 0.01 22.17 45.44
C ILE A 22 -0.69 21.78 44.10
N LYS A 23 0.10 21.33 43.09
CA LYS A 23 0.31 19.91 42.67
C LYS A 23 0.84 19.82 41.23
N SER A 24 2.03 19.24 41.11
CA SER A 24 2.70 18.84 39.85
C SER A 24 2.50 17.35 39.59
N ILE A 25 2.64 16.92 38.32
CA ILE A 25 3.26 15.63 37.97
C ILE A 25 4.04 15.77 36.67
N SER A 26 5.25 15.21 36.69
CA SER A 26 6.39 15.46 35.79
C SER A 26 6.65 14.32 34.80
N THR A 27 7.45 14.60 33.77
CA THR A 27 8.07 13.66 32.82
C THR A 27 9.48 13.20 33.31
N PRO A 28 10.33 12.49 32.54
CA PRO A 28 10.71 11.07 32.71
C PRO A 28 12.22 10.85 33.02
N SER A 29 12.67 9.61 33.20
CA SER A 29 14.11 9.23 33.08
C SER A 29 14.34 7.73 32.84
N THR A 30 15.35 7.47 32.02
CA THR A 30 15.97 6.20 31.58
C THR A 30 16.65 5.42 32.72
N PRO A 31 17.01 4.14 32.52
CA PRO A 31 18.42 3.77 32.76
C PRO A 31 19.03 2.71 31.82
N GLN A 32 20.37 2.71 31.84
CA GLN A 32 21.33 1.87 31.14
C GLN A 32 21.76 0.65 32.00
N ALA A 33 22.46 -0.30 31.38
CA ALA A 33 22.84 -1.65 31.85
C ALA A 33 23.80 -1.74 33.05
N GLU A 34 23.71 -2.85 33.83
CA GLU A 34 24.85 -3.65 34.33
C GLU A 34 24.45 -4.96 35.06
N THR A 35 25.05 -6.06 34.57
CA THR A 35 25.52 -7.34 35.14
C THR A 35 25.04 -8.00 36.47
N THR A 36 24.90 -9.33 36.34
CA THR A 36 25.19 -10.45 37.28
C THR A 36 24.24 -10.77 38.46
N ASN A 37 23.49 -11.88 38.36
CA ASN A 37 23.72 -13.16 39.09
C ASN A 37 22.44 -14.03 39.12
N PHE A 38 22.57 -15.33 38.81
CA PHE A 38 21.52 -16.35 38.94
C PHE A 38 21.19 -16.67 40.41
N PRO A 39 19.96 -17.12 40.69
CA PRO A 39 19.83 -18.33 41.51
C PRO A 39 18.75 -19.31 41.01
N THR A 40 19.20 -20.56 40.84
CA THR A 40 18.67 -21.80 41.44
C THR A 40 17.16 -22.08 41.47
N GLU A 41 16.81 -23.16 40.75
CA GLU A 41 15.66 -24.08 40.84
C GLU A 41 15.16 -24.38 42.28
N PRO A 42 13.90 -24.81 42.44
CA PRO A 42 13.65 -25.93 43.35
C PRO A 42 12.80 -27.04 42.72
N ARG A 43 13.41 -28.22 42.81
CA ARG A 43 12.86 -29.57 42.75
C ARG A 43 11.78 -29.78 43.80
N ILE A 44 10.69 -30.50 43.48
CA ILE A 44 10.09 -31.51 44.36
C ILE A 44 9.62 -32.71 43.51
N PHE A 45 10.17 -33.88 43.85
CA PHE A 45 9.85 -35.22 43.36
C PHE A 45 8.49 -35.73 43.88
N ASN A 46 7.94 -36.74 43.21
CA ASN A 46 7.55 -37.96 43.90
C ASN A 46 7.85 -39.19 43.01
N SER A 47 8.80 -39.99 43.48
CA SER A 47 9.09 -41.34 43.03
C SER A 47 8.24 -42.31 43.86
N LEU A 48 7.72 -43.37 43.25
CA LEU A 48 7.64 -44.67 43.91
C LEU A 48 7.79 -45.77 42.85
N LEU A 49 8.99 -46.35 42.90
CA LEU A 49 9.45 -47.56 42.25
C LEU A 49 9.01 -48.76 43.10
N ALA A 50 8.42 -49.80 42.50
CA ALA A 50 8.59 -51.17 42.99
C ALA A 50 8.31 -52.18 41.86
N GLU A 51 9.25 -53.11 41.74
CA GLU A 51 9.41 -54.19 40.78
C GLU A 51 8.19 -55.11 40.64
N SER A 52 7.96 -55.67 39.45
CA SER A 52 8.11 -57.12 39.20
C SER A 52 7.76 -57.50 37.76
N THR A 53 8.66 -58.29 37.18
CA THR A 53 8.58 -59.07 35.94
C THR A 53 7.34 -59.95 35.82
N SER A 54 6.70 -59.98 34.64
CA SER A 54 6.08 -61.19 34.05
C SER A 54 5.47 -60.86 32.68
N SER A 55 5.95 -61.51 31.62
CA SER A 55 5.08 -62.20 30.65
C SER A 55 5.96 -62.82 29.57
N ALA A 56 6.43 -64.03 29.84
CA ALA A 56 6.77 -64.97 28.80
C ALA A 56 5.48 -65.41 28.10
N ASP A 57 5.54 -65.46 26.77
CA ASP A 57 5.16 -66.64 25.99
C ASP A 57 3.72 -67.16 26.13
N LEU A 58 2.87 -66.85 25.15
CA LEU A 58 1.88 -67.79 24.64
C LEU A 58 1.75 -67.64 23.12
N LEU A 59 2.55 -68.46 22.42
CA LEU A 59 2.25 -68.91 21.06
C LEU A 59 0.88 -69.62 21.02
N LEU A 60 0.07 -69.28 20.02
CA LEU A 60 -0.69 -70.31 19.30
C LEU A 60 -1.01 -69.89 17.87
N GLU A 61 -0.25 -70.51 16.99
CA GLU A 61 -0.42 -70.64 15.56
C GLU A 61 -1.67 -71.48 15.27
N ALA A 62 -2.59 -70.94 14.47
CA ALA A 62 -3.63 -71.73 13.81
C ALA A 62 -3.70 -71.30 12.34
N ARG A 63 -3.13 -72.15 11.48
CA ARG A 63 -3.28 -72.11 10.03
C ARG A 63 -4.75 -72.04 9.64
N GLN A 64 -5.09 -71.16 8.70
CA GLN A 64 -5.86 -71.58 7.52
C GLN A 64 -5.65 -70.65 6.33
N ASP A 65 -5.28 -71.31 5.25
CA ASP A 65 -5.09 -70.86 3.88
C ASP A 65 -6.46 -70.72 3.19
N ARG A 66 -6.82 -69.54 2.67
CA ARG A 66 -7.77 -69.40 1.55
C ARG A 66 -7.80 -68.00 0.92
N GLU A 67 -7.94 -68.02 -0.40
CA GLU A 67 -7.99 -66.94 -1.38
C GLU A 67 -8.92 -65.74 -1.05
N VAL A 68 -8.38 -64.54 -1.36
CA VAL A 68 -8.95 -63.20 -1.74
C VAL A 68 -10.39 -63.27 -2.34
N PRO A 69 -11.33 -62.28 -2.21
CA PRO A 69 -11.14 -60.82 -2.24
C PRO A 69 -12.08 -59.93 -1.36
N GLU A 70 -11.84 -58.62 -1.43
CA GLU A 70 -12.69 -57.51 -0.91
C GLU A 70 -12.55 -57.23 0.61
N ASP A 71 -12.49 -56.00 1.11
CA ASP A 71 -13.27 -54.84 0.72
C ASP A 71 -12.62 -53.56 1.29
N ASN A 72 -12.62 -52.48 0.51
CA ASN A 72 -12.24 -51.14 0.99
C ASN A 72 -13.46 -50.55 1.71
N PHE A 73 -13.55 -50.66 3.03
CA PHE A 73 -14.52 -49.89 3.79
C PHE A 73 -13.92 -49.11 4.96
N LEU A 74 -14.22 -47.81 4.90
CA LEU A 74 -14.00 -46.78 5.90
C LEU A 74 -14.49 -47.24 7.28
N GLY A 75 -13.56 -47.32 8.23
CA GLY A 75 -13.85 -47.21 9.67
C GLY A 75 -13.80 -45.76 10.10
N GLN A 76 -14.91 -45.05 9.93
CA GLN A 76 -15.15 -43.73 10.50
C GLN A 76 -15.56 -43.92 11.97
N GLU A 77 -14.74 -43.48 12.93
CA GLU A 77 -15.23 -43.04 14.24
C GLU A 77 -14.35 -41.89 14.78
N THR A 78 -15.01 -40.75 15.00
CA THR A 78 -14.56 -39.66 15.89
C THR A 78 -15.53 -39.68 17.09
N PRO A 79 -15.11 -39.32 18.32
CA PRO A 79 -14.96 -37.89 18.65
C PRO A 79 -13.86 -37.57 19.70
N LEU A 80 -13.58 -36.26 19.84
CA LEU A 80 -12.71 -35.60 20.86
C LEU A 80 -11.21 -35.54 20.60
N THR A 81 -10.86 -34.83 19.53
CA THR A 81 -10.01 -33.62 19.47
C THR A 81 -9.72 -33.50 17.99
N SER A 82 -10.03 -32.39 17.34
CA SER A 82 -9.54 -32.15 15.98
C SER A 82 -8.02 -32.02 16.08
N ILE A 83 -7.31 -33.15 16.13
CA ILE A 83 -5.86 -33.19 16.03
C ILE A 83 -5.56 -32.51 14.71
N ASN A 84 -4.83 -31.40 14.79
CA ASN A 84 -4.50 -30.62 13.63
C ASN A 84 -3.67 -31.52 12.70
N THR A 85 -3.84 -31.41 11.38
CA THR A 85 -3.09 -32.24 10.42
C THR A 85 -1.58 -32.09 10.61
N ILE A 86 -1.14 -30.94 11.14
CA ILE A 86 0.24 -30.70 11.54
C ILE A 86 0.67 -31.57 12.75
N ASP A 87 -0.15 -31.66 13.79
CA ASP A 87 0.13 -32.45 14.99
C ASP A 87 0.24 -33.95 14.64
N GLN A 88 -0.58 -34.41 13.68
CA GLN A 88 -0.49 -35.77 13.15
C GLN A 88 0.81 -36.03 12.38
N ILE A 89 1.26 -35.07 11.57
CA ILE A 89 2.53 -35.16 10.84
C ILE A 89 3.72 -35.16 11.81
N ASP A 90 3.66 -34.33 12.86
CA ASP A 90 4.71 -34.25 13.87
C ASP A 90 4.82 -35.53 14.70
N LEU A 91 3.70 -36.17 15.02
CA LEU A 91 3.70 -37.49 15.67
C LEU A 91 4.38 -38.57 14.81
N LEU A 92 4.09 -38.60 13.50
CA LEU A 92 4.73 -39.55 12.57
C LEU A 92 6.24 -39.29 12.44
N ARG A 93 6.67 -38.02 12.47
CA ARG A 93 8.09 -37.64 12.47
C ARG A 93 8.81 -38.09 13.73
N GLU A 94 8.20 -37.93 14.91
CA GLU A 94 8.80 -38.43 16.14
C GLU A 94 8.90 -39.97 16.15
N GLN A 95 7.91 -40.69 15.60
CA GLN A 95 8.01 -42.15 15.42
C GLN A 95 9.17 -42.55 14.48
N GLN A 96 9.33 -41.86 13.35
CA GLN A 96 10.44 -42.09 12.42
C GLN A 96 11.79 -41.84 13.09
N LYS A 97 11.88 -40.80 13.93
CA LYS A 97 13.08 -40.43 14.68
C LYS A 97 13.45 -41.47 15.74
N VAL A 98 12.47 -41.99 16.48
CA VAL A 98 12.68 -43.09 17.44
C VAL A 98 13.21 -44.33 16.73
N LEU A 99 12.57 -44.75 15.63
CA LEU A 99 13.02 -45.91 14.84
C LEU A 99 14.41 -45.72 14.25
N SER A 100 14.74 -44.51 13.78
CA SER A 100 16.07 -44.17 13.29
C SER A 100 17.12 -44.29 14.40
N GLY A 101 16.79 -43.87 15.63
CA GLY A 101 17.63 -44.06 16.81
C GLY A 101 17.85 -45.53 17.15
N GLU A 102 16.80 -46.36 17.08
CA GLU A 102 16.92 -47.81 17.30
C GLU A 102 17.76 -48.51 16.22
N VAL A 103 17.61 -48.11 14.95
CA VAL A 103 18.47 -48.61 13.85
C VAL A 103 19.92 -48.23 14.09
N ALA A 104 20.20 -47.02 14.58
CA ALA A 104 21.55 -46.60 14.92
C ALA A 104 22.13 -47.41 16.08
N LEU A 105 21.36 -47.68 17.13
CA LEU A 105 21.76 -48.54 18.25
C LEU A 105 22.05 -49.97 17.79
N ASN A 106 21.14 -50.56 17.01
CA ASN A 106 21.32 -51.91 16.45
C ASN A 106 22.52 -51.96 15.50
N SER A 107 22.74 -50.92 14.69
CA SER A 107 23.91 -50.83 13.81
C SER A 107 25.22 -50.73 14.60
N SER A 108 25.25 -49.98 15.70
CA SER A 108 26.41 -49.89 16.58
C SER A 108 26.67 -51.21 17.32
N ALA A 109 25.62 -51.87 17.80
CA ALA A 109 25.74 -53.20 18.40
C ALA A 109 26.23 -54.25 17.39
N LEU A 110 25.74 -54.18 16.14
CA LEU A 110 26.19 -55.04 15.05
C LEU A 110 27.66 -54.81 14.72
N LYS A 111 28.12 -53.55 14.71
CA LYS A 111 29.53 -53.21 14.49
C LYS A 111 30.44 -53.80 15.58
N ARG A 112 30.05 -53.71 16.85
CA ARG A 112 30.80 -54.32 17.96
C ARG A 112 30.83 -55.85 17.87
N LEU A 113 29.70 -56.49 17.57
CA LEU A 113 29.65 -57.94 17.35
C LEU A 113 30.49 -58.37 16.14
N SER A 114 30.51 -57.55 15.08
CA SER A 114 31.36 -57.79 13.91
C SER A 114 32.84 -57.70 14.24
N GLU A 115 33.24 -56.75 15.08
CA GLU A 115 34.62 -56.60 15.57
C GLU A 115 34.99 -57.80 16.48
N GLU A 116 34.11 -58.18 17.38
CA GLU A 116 34.27 -59.35 18.25
C GLU A 116 34.37 -60.66 17.46
N ALA A 117 33.57 -60.83 16.40
CA ALA A 117 33.65 -61.98 15.48
C ALA A 117 34.99 -62.05 14.74
N SER A 118 35.58 -60.89 14.41
CA SER A 118 36.90 -60.83 13.76
C SER A 118 38.03 -61.29 14.69
N ASN A 119 37.90 -61.03 15.99
CA ASN A 119 38.85 -61.48 17.01
C ASN A 119 38.61 -62.94 17.45
N HIS A 120 37.37 -63.43 17.37
CA HIS A 120 36.97 -64.77 17.85
C HIS A 120 36.11 -65.57 16.83
N PRO A 121 36.68 -65.97 15.67
CA PRO A 121 35.92 -66.55 14.55
C PRO A 121 35.32 -67.94 14.80
N ARG A 122 35.74 -68.64 15.88
CA ARG A 122 35.19 -69.96 16.24
C ARG A 122 33.91 -69.89 17.08
N LYS A 123 33.49 -68.70 17.50
CA LYS A 123 32.33 -68.52 18.39
C LYS A 123 31.06 -68.30 17.56
N GLU A 124 30.44 -69.40 17.14
CA GLU A 124 29.24 -69.43 16.29
C GLU A 124 28.08 -68.58 16.83
N GLN A 125 27.96 -68.46 18.16
CA GLN A 125 26.94 -67.62 18.82
C GLN A 125 26.96 -66.16 18.35
N ILE A 126 28.14 -65.58 18.10
CA ILE A 126 28.27 -64.19 17.63
C ILE A 126 27.66 -64.05 16.23
N HIS A 127 27.89 -65.03 15.35
CA HIS A 127 27.33 -65.00 14.00
C HIS A 127 25.80 -65.14 13.98
N VAL A 128 25.23 -65.87 14.94
CA VAL A 128 23.76 -65.96 15.12
C VAL A 128 23.18 -64.62 15.57
N GLU A 129 23.79 -63.96 16.55
CA GLU A 129 23.37 -62.64 17.05
C GLU A 129 23.53 -61.54 15.98
N MET A 130 24.62 -61.57 15.20
CA MET A 130 24.81 -60.67 14.06
C MET A 130 23.71 -60.83 13.01
N ARG A 131 23.31 -62.07 12.68
CA ARG A 131 22.24 -62.33 11.72
C ARG A 131 20.91 -61.78 12.22
N LYS A 132 20.57 -62.04 13.49
CA LYS A 132 19.35 -61.53 14.13
C LYS A 132 19.29 -60.01 14.09
N LEU A 133 20.38 -59.34 14.46
CA LEU A 133 20.44 -57.89 14.51
C LEU A 133 20.40 -57.25 13.10
N ASN A 134 20.98 -57.92 12.11
CA ASN A 134 20.89 -57.51 10.71
C ASN A 134 19.46 -57.61 10.17
N ASP A 135 18.75 -58.69 10.50
CA ASP A 135 17.35 -58.87 10.10
C ASP A 135 16.43 -57.85 10.81
N GLU A 136 16.69 -57.54 12.09
CA GLU A 136 15.98 -56.49 12.83
C GLU A 136 16.22 -55.09 12.23
N ILE A 137 17.46 -54.78 11.84
CA ILE A 137 17.78 -53.53 11.13
C ILE A 137 17.01 -53.43 9.80
N LYS A 138 16.92 -54.53 9.03
CA LYS A 138 16.15 -54.55 7.78
C LYS A 138 14.67 -54.27 8.00
N VAL A 139 14.05 -54.91 9.00
CA VAL A 139 12.63 -54.72 9.32
C VAL A 139 12.38 -53.27 9.76
N LYS A 140 13.23 -52.71 10.65
CA LYS A 140 13.08 -51.32 11.10
C LYS A 140 13.31 -50.31 9.97
N ASN A 141 14.25 -50.57 9.06
CA ASN A 141 14.45 -49.75 7.86
C ASN A 141 13.22 -49.77 6.93
N GLN A 142 12.56 -50.91 6.77
CA GLN A 142 11.30 -50.99 6.03
C GLN A 142 10.18 -50.19 6.72
N GLN A 143 10.12 -50.22 8.05
CA GLN A 143 9.18 -49.42 8.82
C GLN A 143 9.44 -47.92 8.67
N ILE A 144 10.70 -47.47 8.72
CA ILE A 144 11.10 -46.08 8.46
C ILE A 144 10.64 -45.65 7.06
N ALA A 145 10.90 -46.46 6.03
CA ALA A 145 10.46 -46.15 4.66
C ALA A 145 8.92 -46.08 4.52
N SER A 146 8.18 -46.91 5.27
CA SER A 146 6.71 -46.85 5.29
C SER A 146 6.18 -45.57 5.96
N LEU A 147 6.81 -45.12 7.06
CA LEU A 147 6.48 -43.87 7.73
C LEU A 147 6.83 -42.65 6.88
N GLU A 148 7.97 -42.65 6.20
CA GLU A 148 8.36 -41.61 5.25
C GLU A 148 7.31 -41.45 4.15
N LYS A 149 6.85 -42.57 3.58
CA LYS A 149 5.77 -42.57 2.59
C LYS A 149 4.46 -42.01 3.16
N GLN A 150 4.13 -42.36 4.40
CA GLN A 150 2.91 -41.89 5.07
C GLN A 150 2.97 -40.39 5.40
N ILE A 151 4.13 -39.88 5.85
CA ILE A 151 4.38 -38.46 6.08
C ILE A 151 4.23 -37.68 4.76
N ALA A 152 4.85 -38.16 3.68
CA ALA A 152 4.73 -37.53 2.37
C ALA A 152 3.27 -37.49 1.87
N ALA A 153 2.54 -38.61 1.99
CA ALA A 153 1.14 -38.69 1.61
C ALA A 153 0.26 -37.76 2.47
N SER A 154 0.55 -37.64 3.77
CA SER A 154 -0.20 -36.77 4.70
C SER A 154 0.06 -35.29 4.43
N ILE A 155 1.29 -34.91 4.09
CA ILE A 155 1.62 -33.55 3.67
C ILE A 155 0.87 -33.19 2.38
N LEU A 156 0.91 -34.06 1.37
CA LEU A 156 0.18 -33.86 0.12
C LEU A 156 -1.34 -33.80 0.35
N ALA A 157 -1.88 -34.69 1.19
CA ALA A 157 -3.29 -34.66 1.56
C ALA A 157 -3.66 -33.40 2.33
N SER A 158 -2.79 -32.87 3.19
CA SER A 158 -3.01 -31.61 3.92
C SER A 158 -2.99 -30.41 2.98
N GLN A 159 -2.10 -30.37 1.98
CA GLN A 159 -2.07 -29.31 0.96
C GLN A 159 -3.31 -29.32 0.08
N ASN A 160 -3.89 -30.50 -0.17
CA ASN A 160 -5.13 -30.63 -0.93
C ASN A 160 -6.39 -30.36 -0.09
N LYS A 161 -6.30 -30.44 1.25
CA LYS A 161 -7.39 -30.18 2.20
C LYS A 161 -7.38 -28.76 2.77
N MET A 162 -6.21 -28.12 2.79
CA MET A 162 -6.07 -26.71 3.09
C MET A 162 -6.68 -25.98 1.89
N ASP A 163 -7.98 -25.75 1.99
CA ASP A 163 -8.79 -25.19 0.92
C ASP A 163 -8.05 -23.98 0.36
N THR A 164 -8.05 -23.85 -0.97
CA THR A 164 -7.51 -22.68 -1.68
C THR A 164 -8.07 -21.37 -1.11
N LEU A 165 -9.22 -21.47 -0.44
CA LEU A 165 -9.94 -20.44 0.29
C LEU A 165 -9.27 -20.04 1.62
N GLU A 166 -8.76 -20.97 2.44
CA GLU A 166 -8.00 -20.64 3.66
C GLU A 166 -6.65 -19.99 3.32
N LEU A 167 -5.99 -20.47 2.26
CA LEU A 167 -4.76 -19.84 1.77
C LEU A 167 -5.05 -18.43 1.20
N SER A 168 -6.13 -18.29 0.43
CA SER A 168 -6.59 -16.98 -0.07
C SER A 168 -6.98 -16.03 1.06
N GLN A 169 -7.56 -16.53 2.15
CA GLN A 169 -7.92 -15.73 3.32
C GLN A 169 -6.67 -15.24 4.06
N SER A 170 -5.70 -16.12 4.30
CA SER A 170 -4.41 -15.75 4.92
C SER A 170 -3.62 -14.75 4.07
N PHE A 171 -3.66 -14.87 2.74
CA PHE A 171 -3.06 -13.91 1.82
C PHE A 171 -3.78 -12.56 1.85
N ALA A 172 -5.11 -12.56 1.92
CA ALA A 172 -5.90 -11.35 2.04
C ALA A 172 -5.61 -10.60 3.36
N GLU A 173 -5.47 -11.32 4.47
CA GLU A 173 -5.08 -10.74 5.76
C GLU A 173 -3.68 -10.11 5.71
N LEU A 174 -2.69 -10.81 5.12
CA LEU A 174 -1.33 -10.28 4.97
C LEU A 174 -1.29 -9.06 4.04
N ALA A 175 -2.05 -9.08 2.94
CA ALA A 175 -2.20 -7.94 2.05
C ALA A 175 -2.85 -6.73 2.77
N GLY A 176 -3.84 -6.98 3.63
CA GLY A 176 -4.43 -5.96 4.49
C GLY A 176 -3.40 -5.32 5.43
N GLN A 177 -2.59 -6.12 6.12
CA GLN A 177 -1.53 -5.62 7.00
C GLN A 177 -0.46 -4.82 6.26
N LEU A 178 -0.08 -5.26 5.05
CA LEU A 178 0.86 -4.54 4.21
C LEU A 178 0.31 -3.16 3.81
N ASN A 179 -0.96 -3.11 3.41
CA ASN A 179 -1.63 -1.86 3.06
C ASN A 179 -1.74 -0.91 4.26
N GLU A 180 -2.10 -1.42 5.44
CA GLU A 180 -2.14 -0.64 6.68
C GLU A 180 -0.76 -0.06 7.02
N LYS A 181 0.30 -0.87 6.92
CA LYS A 181 1.67 -0.42 7.15
C LYS A 181 2.15 0.59 6.11
N SER A 182 1.76 0.42 4.85
CA SER A 182 2.05 1.38 3.78
C SER A 182 1.39 2.72 4.08
N PHE A 183 0.11 2.71 4.50
CA PHE A 183 -0.60 3.92 4.87
C PHE A 183 0.03 4.61 6.10
N GLU A 184 0.39 3.85 7.13
CA GLU A 184 1.08 4.40 8.31
C GLU A 184 2.41 5.09 7.94
N LEU A 185 3.17 4.49 7.02
CA LEU A 185 4.41 5.08 6.51
C LEU A 185 4.16 6.35 5.68
N GLU A 186 3.11 6.36 4.87
CA GLU A 186 2.74 7.53 4.08
C GLU A 186 2.31 8.72 4.96
N VAL A 187 1.54 8.46 6.03
CA VAL A 187 1.20 9.48 7.03
C VAL A 187 2.46 10.03 7.70
N LYS A 188 3.37 9.15 8.15
CA LYS A 188 4.64 9.59 8.76
C LYS A 188 5.52 10.36 7.77
N ALA A 189 5.53 9.98 6.51
CA ALA A 189 6.28 10.68 5.47
C ALA A 189 5.69 12.09 5.19
N ALA A 190 4.36 12.22 5.20
CA ALA A 190 3.68 13.50 5.08
C ALA A 190 3.99 14.42 6.28
N ASP A 191 3.95 13.90 7.50
CA ASP A 191 4.32 14.66 8.71
C ASP A 191 5.78 15.13 8.65
N ASN A 192 6.70 14.25 8.25
CA ASN A 192 8.11 14.62 8.07
C ASN A 192 8.27 15.73 7.02
N ARG A 193 7.51 15.68 5.92
CA ARG A 193 7.52 16.72 4.89
C ARG A 193 7.02 18.06 5.43
N ILE A 194 5.96 18.07 6.23
CA ILE A 194 5.44 19.29 6.89
C ILE A 194 6.48 19.88 7.84
N ILE A 195 7.12 19.04 8.67
CA ILE A 195 8.18 19.48 9.59
C ILE A 195 9.33 20.12 8.81
N GLN A 196 9.71 19.53 7.68
CA GLN A 196 10.78 20.05 6.84
C GLN A 196 10.40 21.38 6.15
N GLU A 197 9.14 21.53 5.73
CA GLU A 197 8.62 22.79 5.20
C GLU A 197 8.60 23.89 6.27
N GLN A 198 8.14 23.58 7.49
CA GLN A 198 8.18 24.52 8.61
C GLN A 198 9.61 24.94 8.96
N LEU A 199 10.55 24.00 8.93
CA LEU A 199 11.97 24.29 9.16
C LEU A 199 12.51 25.24 8.08
N ASN A 200 12.26 24.94 6.80
CA ASN A 200 12.69 25.79 5.69
C ASN A 200 12.08 27.19 5.77
N GLN A 201 10.79 27.29 6.11
CA GLN A 201 10.12 28.57 6.32
C GLN A 201 10.81 29.39 7.43
N LYS A 202 11.17 28.74 8.55
CA LYS A 202 11.90 29.39 9.64
C LYS A 202 13.32 29.79 9.24
N ILE A 203 13.99 29.02 8.40
CA ILE A 203 15.30 29.38 7.84
C ILE A 203 15.16 30.66 7.00
N CYS A 204 14.20 30.74 6.08
CA CYS A 204 13.99 31.94 5.27
C CYS A 204 13.63 33.17 6.12
N GLU A 205 12.82 33.01 7.17
CA GLU A 205 12.54 34.10 8.12
C GLU A 205 13.80 34.57 8.84
N CYS A 206 14.66 33.64 9.29
CA CYS A 206 15.94 33.98 9.90
C CYS A 206 16.89 34.69 8.94
N GLU A 207 16.95 34.25 7.68
CA GLU A 207 17.75 34.90 6.62
C GLU A 207 17.27 36.32 6.37
N GLY A 208 15.96 36.55 6.22
CA GLY A 208 15.40 37.89 6.05
C GLY A 208 15.64 38.81 7.26
N LEU A 209 15.55 38.27 8.48
CA LEU A 209 15.92 39.02 9.69
C LEU A 209 17.41 39.33 9.71
N GLN A 210 18.27 38.40 9.30
CA GLN A 210 19.71 38.59 9.22
C GLN A 210 20.08 39.67 8.19
N GLU A 211 19.42 39.70 7.04
CA GLU A 211 19.57 40.75 6.02
C GLU A 211 19.08 42.11 6.52
N ALA A 212 17.95 42.17 7.22
CA ALA A 212 17.45 43.39 7.85
C ALA A 212 18.44 43.92 8.91
N VAL A 213 18.99 43.04 9.74
CA VAL A 213 20.04 43.40 10.71
C VAL A 213 21.30 43.90 10.00
N ALA A 214 21.72 43.28 8.90
CA ALA A 214 22.86 43.73 8.11
C ALA A 214 22.60 45.12 7.51
N SER A 215 21.41 45.35 6.95
CA SER A 215 20.97 46.63 6.40
C SER A 215 20.95 47.73 7.46
N LEU A 216 20.40 47.45 8.65
CA LEU A 216 20.39 48.39 9.77
C LEU A 216 21.81 48.70 10.28
N LYS A 217 22.70 47.71 10.33
CA LYS A 217 24.11 47.92 10.67
C LYS A 217 24.80 48.83 9.65
N GLN A 218 24.54 48.62 8.35
CA GLN A 218 25.10 49.45 7.27
C GLN A 218 24.57 50.89 7.32
N GLN A 219 23.28 51.06 7.61
CA GLN A 219 22.69 52.39 7.80
C GLN A 219 23.29 53.10 9.02
N LEU A 220 23.49 52.38 10.13
CA LEU A 220 24.15 52.93 11.33
C LEU A 220 25.61 53.32 11.05
N SER A 221 26.38 52.50 10.33
CA SER A 221 27.75 52.86 9.96
C SER A 221 27.79 54.06 9.01
N GLY A 222 26.92 54.12 8.01
CA GLY A 222 26.80 55.26 7.10
C GLY A 222 26.38 56.55 7.82
N ALA A 223 25.44 56.45 8.78
CA ALA A 223 25.06 57.58 9.63
C ALA A 223 26.22 58.05 10.53
N LEU A 224 27.01 57.12 11.09
CA LEU A 224 28.18 57.44 11.91
C LEU A 224 29.28 58.14 11.08
N GLU A 225 29.56 57.68 9.87
CA GLU A 225 30.52 58.30 8.94
C GLU A 225 30.05 59.66 8.43
N SER A 226 28.75 59.82 8.14
CA SER A 226 28.16 61.12 7.78
C SER A 226 28.25 62.15 8.92
N ARG A 227 28.16 61.69 10.18
CA ARG A 227 28.33 62.53 11.37
C ARG A 227 29.79 62.94 11.59
N ASN A 228 30.74 62.06 11.26
CA ASN A 228 32.18 62.31 11.37
C ASN A 228 32.73 63.17 10.22
N SER A 229 32.04 63.22 9.08
CA SER A 229 32.41 64.02 7.90
C SER A 229 31.78 65.42 7.85
N SER A 230 30.88 65.76 8.79
CA SER A 230 30.39 67.13 8.93
C SER A 230 31.49 68.04 9.50
N PRO A 231 32.00 69.04 8.75
CA PRO A 231 33.04 69.92 9.24
C PRO A 231 32.43 70.84 10.31
N ARG A 232 32.96 70.73 11.53
CA ARG A 232 32.82 71.78 12.53
C ARG A 232 33.50 73.04 11.98
N VAL A 233 32.66 74.04 11.67
CA VAL A 233 33.08 75.38 11.25
C VAL A 233 34.19 75.91 12.16
N ALA A 234 35.38 76.04 11.61
CA ALA A 234 36.41 76.94 12.10
C ALA A 234 37.00 77.65 10.89
N HIS A 235 36.74 78.95 10.84
CA HIS A 235 37.47 79.90 10.01
C HIS A 235 38.98 79.65 10.09
N SER A 236 39.62 79.50 8.93
CA SER A 236 40.95 80.06 8.74
C SER A 236 41.09 80.47 7.29
N GLN A 237 41.13 81.79 7.10
CA GLN A 237 41.76 82.40 5.92
C GLN A 237 43.17 81.82 5.77
N HIS A 238 43.61 81.57 4.53
CA HIS A 238 44.85 82.11 4.00
C HIS A 238 44.96 81.83 2.48
N TYR A 239 45.36 82.89 1.79
CA TYR A 239 45.77 83.02 0.39
C TYR A 239 46.55 81.84 -0.17
N THR A 240 46.37 81.55 -1.47
CA THR A 240 47.47 81.59 -2.46
C THR A 240 46.94 81.43 -3.89
N GLU A 241 47.35 82.36 -4.75
CA GLU A 241 47.27 82.30 -6.20
C GLU A 241 48.18 81.16 -6.73
N GLY A 242 47.77 80.48 -7.80
CA GLY A 242 48.64 79.50 -8.47
C GLY A 242 47.99 78.77 -9.64
N LYS A 243 48.29 79.26 -10.85
CA LYS A 243 47.95 78.70 -12.17
C LYS A 243 48.05 77.16 -12.29
N SER A 244 47.02 76.49 -12.83
CA SER A 244 47.17 75.28 -13.67
C SER A 244 45.89 74.98 -14.45
N PHE A 245 45.80 75.43 -15.71
CA PHE A 245 44.68 75.15 -16.63
C PHE A 245 44.94 73.92 -17.54
N GLN A 246 45.69 72.93 -17.06
CA GLN A 246 45.98 71.72 -17.87
C GLN A 246 45.75 70.41 -17.12
N GLY A 247 45.73 70.40 -15.77
CA GLY A 247 45.55 69.18 -14.96
C GLY A 247 44.10 68.78 -14.69
N GLU A 248 43.17 69.73 -14.63
CA GLU A 248 41.76 69.42 -14.31
C GLU A 248 41.01 68.76 -15.48
N LEU A 249 41.30 69.12 -16.72
CA LEU A 249 40.56 68.59 -17.88
C LEU A 249 40.85 67.10 -18.16
N CYS A 250 41.98 66.56 -17.67
CA CYS A 250 42.31 65.14 -17.79
C CYS A 250 41.58 64.30 -16.71
N ILE A 251 41.50 64.77 -15.48
CA ILE A 251 40.87 64.04 -14.37
C ILE A 251 39.33 64.01 -14.51
N TYR A 252 38.72 65.05 -15.09
CA TYR A 252 37.27 65.04 -15.38
C TYR A 252 36.90 64.13 -16.57
N LYS A 253 37.78 63.93 -17.55
CA LYS A 253 37.54 62.98 -18.65
C LYS A 253 37.70 61.53 -18.20
N GLU A 254 38.73 61.24 -17.43
CA GLU A 254 39.00 59.88 -16.91
C GLU A 254 37.92 59.42 -15.91
N ASN A 255 37.48 60.30 -14.98
CA ASN A 255 36.36 59.99 -14.07
C ASN A 255 35.00 59.88 -14.77
N ARG A 256 34.79 60.54 -15.91
CA ARG A 256 33.56 60.41 -16.70
C ARG A 256 33.53 59.09 -17.47
N VAL A 257 34.68 58.64 -17.98
CA VAL A 257 34.83 57.35 -18.67
C VAL A 257 34.79 56.17 -17.69
N LEU A 258 35.35 56.30 -16.48
CA LEU A 258 35.24 55.27 -15.43
C LEU A 258 33.82 55.12 -14.88
N ARG A 259 33.08 56.22 -14.70
CA ARG A 259 31.65 56.13 -14.31
C ARG A 259 30.78 55.53 -15.41
N ASP A 260 31.05 55.83 -16.68
CA ASP A 260 30.36 55.21 -17.82
C ASP A 260 30.60 53.69 -17.86
N ALA A 261 31.85 53.26 -17.60
CA ALA A 261 32.21 51.83 -17.56
C ALA A 261 31.61 51.10 -16.36
N ASP A 262 31.54 51.73 -15.17
CA ASP A 262 30.86 51.17 -14.00
C ASP A 262 29.34 51.06 -14.22
N GLU A 263 28.71 52.06 -14.86
CA GLU A 263 27.30 52.01 -15.25
C GLU A 263 27.04 50.91 -16.28
N GLU A 264 27.94 50.73 -17.25
CA GLU A 264 27.86 49.66 -18.27
C GLU A 264 28.01 48.26 -17.65
N LEU A 265 28.95 48.07 -16.71
CA LEU A 265 29.10 46.82 -15.95
C LEU A 265 27.87 46.52 -15.10
N LEU A 266 27.25 47.54 -14.49
CA LEU A 266 26.05 47.37 -13.67
C LEU A 266 24.83 47.03 -14.52
N LEU A 267 24.69 47.65 -15.69
CA LEU A 267 23.66 47.31 -16.68
C LEU A 267 23.88 45.90 -17.24
N GLN A 268 25.13 45.50 -17.47
CA GLN A 268 25.47 44.15 -17.92
C GLN A 268 25.14 43.11 -16.84
N ALA A 269 25.45 43.38 -15.58
CA ALA A 269 25.08 42.52 -14.46
C ALA A 269 23.55 42.40 -14.33
N GLN A 270 22.82 43.51 -14.44
CA GLN A 270 21.36 43.52 -14.42
C GLN A 270 20.78 42.75 -15.62
N ALA A 271 21.37 42.86 -16.81
CA ALA A 271 20.95 42.11 -17.99
C ALA A 271 21.14 40.59 -17.80
N THR A 272 22.28 40.17 -17.23
CA THR A 272 22.52 38.75 -16.92
C THR A 272 21.56 38.21 -15.86
N GLU A 273 21.24 39.00 -14.84
CA GLU A 273 20.25 38.60 -13.82
C GLU A 273 18.84 38.45 -14.43
N ILE A 274 18.45 39.36 -15.34
CA ILE A 274 17.18 39.27 -16.06
C ILE A 274 17.14 38.02 -16.95
N GLU A 275 18.25 37.69 -17.63
CA GLU A 275 18.38 36.47 -18.43
C GLU A 275 18.22 35.21 -17.56
N ASP A 276 18.91 35.15 -16.42
CA ASP A 276 18.81 34.05 -15.44
C ASP A 276 17.39 33.91 -14.87
N LEU A 277 16.73 35.03 -14.54
CA LEU A 277 15.35 35.02 -14.07
C LEU A 277 14.37 34.54 -15.15
N LYS A 278 14.58 34.91 -16.41
CA LYS A 278 13.78 34.41 -17.53
C LYS A 278 13.96 32.91 -17.72
N GLN A 279 15.19 32.41 -17.63
CA GLN A 279 15.49 30.99 -17.70
C GLN A 279 14.78 30.21 -16.57
N LYS A 280 14.88 30.70 -15.33
CA LYS A 280 14.15 30.12 -14.19
C LYS A 280 12.63 30.16 -14.38
N LEU A 281 12.09 31.23 -14.97
CA LEU A 281 10.65 31.34 -15.25
C LEU A 281 10.20 30.30 -16.28
N MET A 282 11.00 30.06 -17.33
CA MET A 282 10.73 29.01 -18.31
C MET A 282 10.75 27.62 -17.66
N GLU A 283 11.79 27.31 -16.87
CA GLU A 283 11.91 26.04 -16.15
C GLU A 283 10.75 25.82 -15.17
N LEU A 284 10.36 26.86 -14.42
CA LEU A 284 9.26 26.78 -13.47
C LEU A 284 7.91 26.61 -14.20
N THR A 285 7.73 27.26 -15.35
CA THR A 285 6.54 27.10 -16.19
C THR A 285 6.43 25.69 -16.76
N GLU A 286 7.54 25.12 -17.21
CA GLU A 286 7.59 23.72 -17.67
C GLU A 286 7.28 22.75 -16.52
N ALA A 287 7.95 22.91 -15.36
CA ALA A 287 7.71 22.08 -14.19
C ALA A 287 6.25 22.18 -13.70
N LYS A 288 5.67 23.38 -13.73
CA LYS A 288 4.25 23.61 -13.44
C LYS A 288 3.36 22.84 -14.41
N GLY A 289 3.61 22.91 -15.72
CA GLY A 289 2.85 22.16 -16.72
C GLY A 289 2.94 20.64 -16.50
N GLN A 290 4.12 20.12 -16.16
CA GLN A 290 4.31 18.69 -15.84
C GLN A 290 3.55 18.29 -14.56
N LEU A 291 3.49 19.16 -13.55
CA LEU A 291 2.72 18.93 -12.33
C LEU A 291 1.21 18.96 -12.58
N GLU A 292 0.73 19.88 -13.43
CA GLU A 292 -0.68 19.95 -13.83
C GLU A 292 -1.12 18.65 -14.53
N VAL A 293 -0.29 18.13 -15.46
CA VAL A 293 -0.57 16.85 -16.13
C VAL A 293 -0.62 15.69 -15.13
N ARG A 294 0.32 15.62 -14.17
CA ARG A 294 0.27 14.60 -13.12
C ARG A 294 -0.96 14.74 -12.23
N ASN A 295 -1.35 15.96 -11.88
CA ASN A 295 -2.53 16.23 -11.07
C ASN A 295 -3.81 15.79 -11.78
N GLN A 296 -3.94 16.10 -13.08
CA GLN A 296 -5.05 15.66 -13.91
C GLN A 296 -5.16 14.14 -13.96
N LYS A 297 -4.03 13.44 -14.15
CA LYS A 297 -3.99 11.96 -14.12
C LYS A 297 -4.42 11.39 -12.77
N LEU A 298 -3.93 11.96 -11.67
CA LEU A 298 -4.33 11.54 -10.32
C LEU A 298 -5.83 11.78 -10.07
N ALA A 299 -6.39 12.88 -10.60
CA ALA A 299 -7.82 13.16 -10.50
C ALA A 299 -8.66 12.13 -11.28
N GLU A 300 -8.20 11.73 -12.46
CA GLU A 300 -8.82 10.67 -13.26
C GLU A 300 -8.76 9.32 -12.54
N GLU A 301 -7.60 8.92 -12.02
CA GLU A 301 -7.43 7.69 -11.24
C GLU A 301 -8.29 7.68 -9.97
N SER A 302 -8.39 8.83 -9.27
CA SER A 302 -9.28 8.99 -8.11
C SER A 302 -10.75 8.81 -8.49
N SER A 303 -11.17 9.39 -9.62
CA SER A 303 -12.54 9.24 -10.13
C SER A 303 -12.85 7.79 -10.52
N TYR A 304 -11.88 7.08 -11.10
CA TYR A 304 -11.99 5.67 -11.46
C TYR A 304 -12.09 4.77 -10.22
N ALA A 305 -11.22 4.98 -9.23
CA ALA A 305 -11.26 4.27 -7.96
C ALA A 305 -12.60 4.50 -7.22
N LYS A 306 -13.11 5.74 -7.24
CA LYS A 306 -14.44 6.06 -6.68
C LYS A 306 -15.57 5.34 -7.42
N GLY A 307 -15.47 5.22 -8.75
CA GLY A 307 -16.42 4.45 -9.56
C GLY A 307 -16.42 2.96 -9.18
N LEU A 308 -15.24 2.35 -9.10
CA LEU A 308 -15.07 0.96 -8.65
C LEU A 308 -15.61 0.73 -7.24
N ALA A 309 -15.28 1.61 -6.29
CA ALA A 309 -15.78 1.53 -4.93
C ALA A 309 -17.31 1.66 -4.86
N SER A 310 -17.90 2.55 -5.68
CA SER A 310 -19.35 2.70 -5.77
C SER A 310 -20.01 1.45 -6.35
N ALA A 311 -19.42 0.81 -7.37
CA ALA A 311 -19.93 -0.43 -7.95
C ALA A 311 -19.88 -1.58 -6.92
N ALA A 312 -18.73 -1.75 -6.26
CA ALA A 312 -18.56 -2.75 -5.20
C ALA A 312 -19.54 -2.52 -4.03
N ALA A 313 -19.79 -1.26 -3.64
CA ALA A 313 -20.75 -0.93 -2.59
C ALA A 313 -22.19 -1.33 -2.96
N VAL A 314 -22.57 -1.18 -4.23
CA VAL A 314 -23.89 -1.62 -4.73
C VAL A 314 -24.01 -3.14 -4.73
N GLU A 315 -22.96 -3.86 -5.16
CA GLU A 315 -22.95 -5.33 -5.14
C GLU A 315 -23.00 -5.88 -3.71
N LEU A 316 -22.21 -5.33 -2.78
CA LEU A 316 -22.25 -5.72 -1.37
C LEU A 316 -23.63 -5.46 -0.76
N LYS A 317 -24.27 -4.34 -1.12
CA LYS A 317 -25.65 -4.08 -0.70
C LYS A 317 -26.61 -5.14 -1.24
N ALA A 318 -26.54 -5.47 -2.53
CA ALA A 318 -27.39 -6.51 -3.13
C ALA A 318 -27.19 -7.88 -2.45
N LEU A 319 -25.93 -8.28 -2.20
CA LEU A 319 -25.61 -9.51 -1.48
C LEU A 319 -26.16 -9.49 -0.05
N SER A 320 -26.05 -8.37 0.67
CA SER A 320 -26.62 -8.24 2.02
C SER A 320 -28.15 -8.38 2.03
N GLU A 321 -28.82 -7.86 1.01
CA GLU A 321 -30.26 -8.03 0.82
C GLU A 321 -30.64 -9.49 0.50
N GLU A 322 -29.81 -10.22 -0.23
CA GLU A 322 -30.01 -11.65 -0.48
C GLU A 322 -29.78 -12.51 0.76
N VAL A 323 -28.71 -12.24 1.53
CA VAL A 323 -28.43 -12.93 2.79
C VAL A 323 -29.57 -12.73 3.78
N THR A 324 -30.09 -11.52 3.92
CA THR A 324 -31.25 -11.24 4.79
C THR A 324 -32.52 -11.95 4.32
N LYS A 325 -32.77 -12.04 3.00
CA LYS A 325 -33.89 -12.83 2.44
C LYS A 325 -33.76 -14.32 2.78
N LEU A 326 -32.57 -14.90 2.60
CA LEU A 326 -32.30 -16.30 2.90
C LEU A 326 -32.39 -16.58 4.41
N MET A 327 -31.88 -15.68 5.25
CA MET A 327 -31.99 -15.77 6.71
C MET A 327 -33.45 -15.79 7.15
N ASN A 328 -34.29 -14.86 6.64
CA ASN A 328 -35.72 -14.82 6.92
C ASN A 328 -36.47 -16.06 6.40
N HIS A 329 -36.01 -16.66 5.30
CA HIS A 329 -36.58 -17.92 4.80
C HIS A 329 -36.22 -19.10 5.71
N ASN A 330 -34.96 -19.18 6.14
CA ASN A 330 -34.48 -20.23 7.03
C ASN A 330 -35.12 -20.15 8.43
N GLU A 331 -35.35 -18.94 8.94
CA GLU A 331 -36.11 -18.73 10.18
C GLU A 331 -37.55 -19.23 10.03
N ARG A 332 -38.23 -18.89 8.92
CA ARG A 332 -39.58 -19.39 8.62
C ARG A 332 -39.62 -20.92 8.57
N LEU A 333 -38.73 -21.55 7.80
CA LEU A 333 -38.63 -23.02 7.73
C LEU A 333 -38.35 -23.64 9.11
N SER A 334 -37.48 -23.03 9.91
CA SER A 334 -37.20 -23.47 11.28
C SER A 334 -38.44 -23.40 12.17
N THR A 335 -39.21 -22.33 12.07
CA THR A 335 -40.48 -22.18 12.81
C THR A 335 -41.54 -23.17 12.34
N GLU A 336 -41.64 -23.46 11.04
CA GLU A 336 -42.55 -24.46 10.48
C GLU A 336 -42.18 -25.88 10.93
N LEU A 337 -40.88 -26.23 10.92
CA LEU A 337 -40.40 -27.51 11.42
C LEU A 337 -40.68 -27.68 12.93
N ALA A 338 -40.49 -26.60 13.72
CA ALA A 338 -40.84 -26.61 15.13
C ALA A 338 -42.36 -26.74 15.34
N ALA A 339 -43.18 -26.07 14.54
CA ALA A 339 -44.63 -26.18 14.59
C ALA A 339 -45.11 -27.60 14.20
N LEU A 340 -44.49 -28.23 13.21
CA LEU A 340 -44.80 -29.61 12.79
C LEU A 340 -44.48 -30.61 13.92
N LYS A 341 -43.33 -30.44 14.58
CA LYS A 341 -42.90 -31.26 15.74
C LYS A 341 -43.81 -31.08 16.96
N ASN A 342 -44.35 -29.88 17.15
CA ASN A 342 -45.29 -29.56 18.23
C ASN A 342 -46.76 -29.79 17.84
N SER A 343 -47.05 -30.23 16.60
CA SER A 343 -48.40 -30.63 16.22
C SER A 343 -48.73 -31.98 16.89
N PRO A 344 -49.82 -32.08 17.68
CA PRO A 344 -50.17 -33.33 18.31
C PRO A 344 -50.54 -34.32 17.20
N THR A 345 -49.72 -35.34 17.05
CA THR A 345 -49.93 -36.50 16.18
C THR A 345 -51.37 -36.97 16.34
N GLN A 346 -52.22 -36.66 15.36
CA GLN A 346 -53.59 -37.13 15.32
C GLN A 346 -53.52 -38.64 15.07
N ARG A 347 -53.51 -39.40 16.16
CA ARG A 347 -53.73 -40.83 16.14
C ARG A 347 -55.03 -41.08 15.39
N ARG A 348 -54.91 -41.89 14.36
CA ARG A 348 -55.97 -42.58 13.61
C ARG A 348 -57.18 -42.86 14.50
N THR A 349 -58.32 -42.26 14.17
CA THR A 349 -59.63 -42.84 14.49
C THR A 349 -60.48 -42.82 13.21
N SER A 350 -60.63 -44.01 12.64
CA SER A 350 -61.62 -44.31 11.61
C SER A 350 -62.97 -44.57 12.29
N ALA A 351 -63.98 -43.73 12.07
CA ALA A 351 -65.40 -44.12 12.02
C ALA A 351 -66.34 -42.93 11.69
N SER A 352 -67.02 -43.08 10.54
CA SER A 352 -68.44 -42.78 10.30
C SER A 352 -69.05 -41.37 10.39
N SER A 353 -69.68 -41.02 9.26
CA SER A 353 -71.07 -40.56 9.12
C SER A 353 -71.36 -39.06 8.89
N ARG A 354 -71.62 -38.76 7.60
CA ARG A 354 -72.73 -37.97 7.01
C ARG A 354 -73.37 -36.80 7.79
N ASN A 355 -73.50 -35.70 7.01
CA ASN A 355 -74.57 -34.69 6.93
C ASN A 355 -74.50 -33.42 7.82
N GLY A 356 -74.55 -32.25 7.15
CA GLY A 356 -75.49 -31.18 7.49
C GLY A 356 -74.94 -29.80 7.93
N ARG A 357 -75.03 -28.81 7.03
CA ARG A 357 -75.38 -27.37 7.23
C ARG A 357 -75.22 -26.73 8.64
N ARG A 358 -74.32 -25.74 8.78
CA ARG A 358 -74.57 -24.28 9.01
C ARG A 358 -73.32 -23.56 9.55
N ASP A 359 -72.92 -22.52 8.83
CA ASP A 359 -72.57 -21.14 9.22
C ASP A 359 -71.90 -20.84 10.59
N GLY A 360 -70.85 -20.00 10.57
CA GLY A 360 -70.17 -19.50 11.78
C GLY A 360 -68.79 -18.87 11.57
N HIS A 361 -68.76 -17.72 10.90
CA HIS A 361 -67.59 -16.85 10.68
C HIS A 361 -66.95 -16.31 11.97
N ILE A 362 -65.70 -16.67 12.31
CA ILE A 362 -64.79 -15.87 13.16
C ILE A 362 -63.35 -15.88 12.61
N LYS A 363 -63.06 -14.86 11.80
CA LYS A 363 -61.79 -14.11 11.61
C LYS A 363 -60.46 -14.79 11.98
N ARG A 364 -59.66 -15.10 10.95
CA ARG A 364 -58.20 -14.87 10.94
C ARG A 364 -57.80 -14.36 9.55
N HIS A 365 -57.63 -13.04 9.44
CA HIS A 365 -56.84 -12.37 8.40
C HIS A 365 -55.38 -12.55 8.85
N ASP A 366 -54.44 -13.08 8.07
CA ASP A 366 -53.77 -12.52 6.89
C ASP A 366 -52.67 -13.57 6.55
N GLN A 367 -52.43 -14.11 5.35
CA GLN A 367 -52.20 -13.46 4.07
C GLN A 367 -52.58 -14.40 2.92
N GLY A 368 -53.36 -13.87 1.98
CA GLY A 368 -53.74 -14.50 0.73
C GLY A 368 -54.56 -13.49 -0.04
N GLY A 369 -53.86 -12.62 -0.78
CA GLY A 369 -54.46 -11.51 -1.52
C GLY A 369 -55.62 -11.96 -2.40
N SER A 370 -56.65 -11.12 -2.53
CA SER A 370 -57.78 -11.39 -3.41
C SER A 370 -57.28 -11.71 -4.83
N PRO A 371 -57.97 -12.56 -5.61
CA PRO A 371 -57.62 -12.81 -7.02
C PRO A 371 -57.54 -11.53 -7.87
N THR A 372 -58.15 -10.43 -7.42
CA THR A 372 -58.01 -9.09 -8.02
C THR A 372 -56.68 -8.42 -7.72
N ASP A 373 -56.12 -8.63 -6.52
CA ASP A 373 -54.85 -8.05 -6.09
C ASP A 373 -53.68 -8.77 -6.77
N MET A 374 -53.77 -10.09 -6.91
CA MET A 374 -52.79 -10.87 -7.67
C MET A 374 -52.76 -10.49 -9.16
N LYS A 375 -53.92 -10.19 -9.76
CA LYS A 375 -53.99 -9.66 -11.14
C LYS A 375 -53.34 -8.28 -11.27
N ARG A 376 -53.51 -7.41 -10.27
CA ARG A 376 -52.88 -6.09 -10.24
C ARG A 376 -51.37 -6.19 -10.09
N GLU A 377 -50.90 -7.06 -9.21
CA GLU A 377 -49.47 -7.31 -9.00
C GLU A 377 -48.80 -7.87 -10.26
N LEU A 378 -49.44 -8.81 -10.96
CA LEU A 378 -48.95 -9.30 -12.26
C LEU A 378 -48.88 -8.20 -13.34
N ALA A 379 -49.80 -7.24 -13.34
CA ALA A 379 -49.76 -6.11 -14.26
C ALA A 379 -48.56 -5.19 -13.97
N ILE A 380 -48.33 -4.87 -12.69
CA ILE A 380 -47.18 -4.07 -12.24
C ILE A 380 -45.86 -4.80 -12.55
N SER A 381 -45.82 -6.13 -12.36
CA SER A 381 -44.63 -6.92 -12.69
C SER A 381 -44.31 -6.88 -14.19
N ARG A 382 -45.33 -6.98 -15.06
CA ARG A 382 -45.14 -6.86 -16.51
C ARG A 382 -44.70 -5.47 -16.93
N GLU A 383 -45.25 -4.42 -16.32
CA GLU A 383 -44.82 -3.06 -16.61
C GLU A 383 -43.36 -2.82 -16.21
N ARG A 384 -42.95 -3.38 -15.07
CA ARG A 384 -41.55 -3.36 -14.63
C ARG A 384 -40.63 -4.11 -15.59
N GLU A 385 -41.05 -5.28 -16.06
CA GLU A 385 -40.33 -6.08 -17.06
C GLU A 385 -40.15 -5.31 -18.37
N MET A 386 -41.22 -4.72 -18.90
CA MET A 386 -41.16 -3.85 -20.09
C MET A 386 -40.21 -2.67 -19.90
N SER A 387 -40.18 -2.07 -18.69
CA SER A 387 -39.25 -0.98 -18.37
C SER A 387 -37.79 -1.45 -18.36
N TYR A 388 -37.52 -2.66 -17.87
CA TYR A 388 -36.16 -3.21 -17.89
C TYR A 388 -35.72 -3.59 -19.31
N GLU A 389 -36.61 -4.17 -20.11
CA GLU A 389 -36.34 -4.44 -21.52
C GLU A 389 -36.02 -3.14 -22.30
N ALA A 390 -36.80 -2.08 -22.08
CA ALA A 390 -36.54 -0.78 -22.70
C ALA A 390 -35.19 -0.17 -22.26
N ALA A 391 -34.86 -0.26 -20.97
CA ALA A 391 -33.59 0.24 -20.45
C ALA A 391 -32.38 -0.55 -20.99
N LEU A 392 -32.51 -1.86 -21.18
CA LEU A 392 -31.49 -2.71 -21.82
C LEU A 392 -31.28 -2.31 -23.27
N MET A 393 -32.36 -2.13 -24.05
CA MET A 393 -32.28 -1.67 -25.44
C MET A 393 -31.63 -0.29 -25.56
N GLU A 394 -31.93 0.64 -24.64
CA GLU A 394 -31.31 1.96 -24.61
C GLU A 394 -29.82 1.89 -24.26
N LYS A 395 -29.43 0.99 -23.35
CA LYS A 395 -28.04 0.72 -23.01
C LYS A 395 -27.28 0.16 -24.22
N ASP A 396 -27.83 -0.86 -24.89
CA ASP A 396 -27.22 -1.49 -26.06
C ASP A 396 -27.05 -0.48 -27.21
N GLN A 397 -28.04 0.40 -27.41
CA GLN A 397 -27.95 1.50 -28.37
C GLN A 397 -26.78 2.44 -28.02
N ARG A 398 -26.66 2.89 -26.77
CA ARG A 398 -25.54 3.75 -26.35
C ARG A 398 -24.19 3.05 -26.48
N GLU A 399 -24.12 1.77 -26.17
CA GLU A 399 -22.90 0.97 -26.32
C GLU A 399 -22.47 0.92 -27.79
N SER A 400 -23.42 0.69 -28.71
CA SER A 400 -23.14 0.70 -30.15
C SER A 400 -22.65 2.06 -30.67
N GLU A 401 -23.22 3.16 -30.17
CA GLU A 401 -22.80 4.51 -30.53
C GLU A 401 -21.39 4.84 -30.03
N LEU A 402 -21.06 4.42 -28.80
CA LEU A 402 -19.72 4.56 -28.25
C LEU A 402 -18.71 3.73 -29.05
N GLN A 403 -19.06 2.49 -29.39
CA GLN A 403 -18.21 1.63 -30.21
C GLN A 403 -17.94 2.24 -31.58
N LYS A 404 -18.95 2.85 -32.21
CA LYS A 404 -18.78 3.60 -33.46
C LYS A 404 -17.83 4.79 -33.30
N LYS A 405 -17.97 5.58 -32.23
CA LYS A 405 -17.08 6.72 -31.96
C LYS A 405 -15.62 6.30 -31.76
N VAL A 406 -15.40 5.17 -31.08
CA VAL A 406 -14.07 4.60 -30.90
C VAL A 406 -13.47 4.21 -32.24
N GLU A 407 -14.23 3.53 -33.10
CA GLU A 407 -13.74 3.12 -34.42
C GLU A 407 -13.43 4.32 -35.32
N GLU A 408 -14.30 5.34 -35.33
CA GLU A 408 -14.02 6.59 -36.04
C GLU A 408 -12.77 7.31 -35.49
N SER A 409 -12.55 7.28 -34.17
CA SER A 409 -11.35 7.86 -33.56
C SER A 409 -10.08 7.12 -33.99
N LYS A 410 -10.12 5.78 -34.00
CA LYS A 410 -9.00 4.96 -34.49
C LYS A 410 -8.67 5.25 -35.96
N GLN A 411 -9.68 5.43 -36.79
CA GLN A 411 -9.48 5.79 -38.20
C GLN A 411 -8.85 7.19 -38.34
N ARG A 412 -9.27 8.16 -37.52
CA ARG A 412 -8.66 9.50 -37.50
C ARG A 412 -7.21 9.45 -37.01
N GLU A 413 -6.92 8.65 -35.99
CA GLU A 413 -5.57 8.45 -35.47
C GLU A 413 -4.65 7.84 -36.54
N ALA A 414 -5.07 6.74 -37.17
CA ALA A 414 -4.32 6.11 -38.25
C ALA A 414 -4.06 7.07 -39.44
N TYR A 415 -5.02 7.95 -39.75
CA TYR A 415 -4.83 8.99 -40.75
C TYR A 415 -3.73 9.98 -40.34
N LEU A 416 -3.75 10.46 -39.09
CA LEU A 416 -2.75 11.39 -38.58
C LEU A 416 -1.35 10.76 -38.50
N GLU A 417 -1.26 9.49 -38.11
CA GLU A 417 -0.01 8.73 -38.13
C GLU A 417 0.57 8.62 -39.54
N ASN A 418 -0.28 8.38 -40.54
CA ASN A 418 0.14 8.35 -41.94
C ASN A 418 0.65 9.71 -42.42
N GLU A 419 -0.02 10.80 -42.07
CA GLU A 419 0.45 12.16 -42.38
C GLU A 419 1.77 12.49 -41.68
N LEU A 420 1.95 12.06 -40.42
CA LEU A 420 3.21 12.19 -39.71
C LEU A 420 4.32 11.38 -40.39
N ALA A 421 4.05 10.15 -40.79
CA ALA A 421 5.01 9.33 -41.54
C ALA A 421 5.41 9.98 -42.87
N ASN A 422 4.45 10.54 -43.61
CA ASN A 422 4.69 11.30 -44.84
C ASN A 422 5.57 12.53 -44.57
N MET A 423 5.29 13.28 -43.51
CA MET A 423 6.09 14.43 -43.08
C MET A 423 7.51 14.02 -42.70
N TRP A 424 7.69 12.91 -41.97
CA TRP A 424 9.02 12.37 -41.65
C TRP A 424 9.81 11.98 -42.89
N VAL A 425 9.17 11.36 -43.88
CA VAL A 425 9.80 11.06 -45.18
C VAL A 425 10.21 12.34 -45.90
N LEU A 426 9.38 13.39 -45.87
CA LEU A 426 9.70 14.68 -46.46
C LEU A 426 10.90 15.34 -45.75
N VAL A 427 10.91 15.36 -44.41
CA VAL A 427 12.03 15.86 -43.61
C VAL A 427 13.32 15.11 -43.94
N ALA A 428 13.26 13.78 -44.07
CA ALA A 428 14.41 12.97 -44.47
C ALA A 428 14.92 13.31 -45.88
N LYS A 429 14.01 13.50 -46.85
CA LYS A 429 14.36 13.95 -48.21
C LYS A 429 15.02 15.33 -48.21
N LEU A 430 14.48 16.28 -47.44
CA LEU A 430 15.04 17.62 -47.31
C LEU A 430 16.41 17.60 -46.63
N LYS A 431 16.60 16.80 -45.58
CA LYS A 431 17.92 16.63 -44.95
C LYS A 431 18.93 16.00 -45.91
N LYS A 432 18.50 15.06 -46.75
CA LYS A 432 19.36 14.44 -47.77
C LYS A 432 19.74 15.43 -48.88
N SER A 433 18.84 16.30 -49.31
CA SER A 433 19.18 17.37 -50.26
C SER A 433 20.05 18.47 -49.61
N HIS A 434 19.81 18.83 -48.35
CA HIS A 434 20.65 19.79 -47.61
C HIS A 434 22.06 19.27 -47.29
N GLY A 435 22.24 17.94 -47.24
CA GLY A 435 23.56 17.30 -47.15
C GLY A 435 24.28 17.21 -48.50
N ALA A 436 23.54 17.22 -49.62
CA ALA A 436 24.13 17.20 -50.96
C ALA A 436 24.62 18.59 -51.41
N ASP A 437 23.99 19.68 -50.95
CA ASP A 437 24.41 21.05 -51.29
C ASP A 437 25.55 21.59 -50.39
N LYS A 438 25.83 20.93 -49.25
CA LYS A 438 26.90 21.39 -48.33
C LYS A 438 28.30 20.97 -48.73
N ASP A 439 28.46 19.94 -49.57
CA ASP A 439 29.78 19.48 -50.05
C ASP A 439 30.31 20.25 -51.27
N ASP A 440 29.53 21.15 -51.88
CA ASP A 440 29.98 22.00 -53.00
C ASP A 440 30.08 23.50 -52.66
N SER A 441 29.89 23.87 -51.38
CA SER A 441 29.77 25.29 -50.97
C SER A 441 30.99 25.89 -50.28
N ASP A 442 32.15 25.23 -50.28
CA ASP A 442 33.42 25.84 -49.79
C ASP A 442 34.17 26.64 -50.87
N HIS A 443 33.54 26.85 -52.03
CA HIS A 443 34.09 27.60 -53.16
C HIS A 443 33.19 28.75 -53.65
N SER A 444 32.62 29.59 -52.77
CA SER A 444 32.33 30.98 -53.19
C SER A 444 32.13 31.94 -52.03
N LYS A 445 33.24 32.51 -51.56
CA LYS A 445 33.23 33.88 -51.06
C LYS A 445 32.93 34.81 -52.24
N ARG A 446 31.70 35.32 -52.35
CA ARG A 446 31.40 36.71 -52.73
C ARG A 446 29.90 36.91 -52.94
N GLU A 447 29.51 38.15 -52.69
CA GLU A 447 28.32 38.83 -53.18
C GLU A 447 27.07 38.89 -52.29
N THR A 448 26.98 40.05 -51.61
CA THR A 448 25.97 41.07 -51.92
C THR A 448 24.56 40.88 -51.35
N GLN A 449 24.34 41.56 -50.21
CA GLN A 449 23.43 42.72 -50.09
C GLN A 449 21.92 42.51 -50.37
N ARG A 450 21.13 42.96 -49.38
CA ARG A 450 19.87 43.72 -49.47
C ARG A 450 18.57 43.05 -49.00
N MET A 451 18.10 43.63 -47.90
CA MET A 451 16.79 44.28 -47.70
C MET A 451 15.60 43.45 -47.21
N ASP A 452 15.17 43.90 -46.02
CA ASP A 452 13.83 44.34 -45.63
C ASP A 452 12.67 43.34 -45.63
N GLY A 453 12.07 43.21 -44.44
CA GLY A 453 10.82 43.96 -44.24
C GLY A 453 9.56 43.14 -43.96
N LEU A 454 9.09 43.31 -42.72
CA LEU A 454 7.70 43.62 -42.35
C LEU A 454 6.72 42.45 -42.04
N GLU A 455 6.38 42.41 -40.75
CA GLU A 455 5.07 42.22 -40.07
C GLU A 455 3.85 41.80 -40.91
N ILE A 456 2.95 40.97 -40.34
CA ILE A 456 1.53 41.31 -40.06
C ILE A 456 0.67 40.12 -39.53
N TRP A 457 0.14 40.32 -38.32
CA TRP A 457 -1.18 39.95 -37.73
C TRP A 457 -1.44 38.60 -37.02
N ASN A 458 -1.55 38.73 -35.69
CA ASN A 458 -2.55 38.06 -34.85
C ASN A 458 -3.90 38.80 -34.99
N ASP A 459 -5.02 38.07 -35.15
CA ASP A 459 -6.27 38.18 -34.35
C ASP A 459 -7.34 37.24 -34.95
N ALA A 460 -7.93 36.39 -34.10
CA ALA A 460 -9.15 35.64 -34.41
C ALA A 460 -9.90 35.32 -33.11
N THR A 461 -10.49 36.34 -32.50
CA THR A 461 -11.65 36.18 -31.61
C THR A 461 -12.93 36.14 -32.44
N LEU A 462 -13.67 35.01 -32.44
CA LEU A 462 -15.04 34.97 -32.94
C LEU A 462 -15.90 33.93 -32.20
N ARG A 463 -16.43 34.42 -31.08
CA ARG A 463 -17.82 34.34 -30.60
C ARG A 463 -18.79 33.48 -31.45
N LYS A 464 -19.46 32.51 -30.83
CA LYS A 464 -20.72 31.91 -31.32
C LYS A 464 -21.78 31.94 -30.23
N ASP A 465 -22.78 32.78 -30.44
CA ASP A 465 -24.05 32.79 -29.73
C ASP A 465 -25.10 31.97 -30.53
N PHE A 466 -25.95 31.27 -29.78
CA PHE A 466 -27.36 30.94 -30.01
C PHE A 466 -27.88 30.75 -31.46
N HIS A 467 -28.36 29.53 -31.74
CA HIS A 467 -29.80 29.30 -31.91
C HIS A 467 -30.22 27.89 -31.58
#